data_AF-A0A8C7AR30-F1
#
_entry.id   AF-A0A8C7AR30-F1
#
_cell.length_a   1.000
_cell.length_b   1.000
_cell.length_c   1.000
_cell.angle_alpha   90.00
_cell.angle_beta   90.00
_cell.angle_gamma   90.00
#
_symmetry.space_group_name_H-M   'P 1'
#
loop_
_entity.id
_entity.type
_entity.pdbx_description
1 polymer ?
#
loop_
_entity_poly.entity_id
_entity_poly.type
_entity_poly.pdbx_seq_one_letter_code
_entity_poly.pdbx_strand_id
1 'polypeptide(L)'
;SSCSCLTLLVTQPPFLSASLGTTARLTCTLSSDISVDIYPIFWYQQKPGSPPRYLLTYVTESNKHQGSGVPSRFSGSKDASASWLLLISRLLPEDEADYYCNIGYSPVYNDQY
;
A
#
# COMPACT_ATOMS: atom_id res chain seq x y z
N SER A 1 28.77 -15.09 11.20
CA SER A 1 28.04 -15.36 9.96
C SER A 1 27.20 -14.14 9.63
N SER A 2 27.53 -13.39 8.59
CA SER A 2 26.70 -12.27 8.14
C SER A 2 25.55 -12.85 7.30
N CYS A 3 24.32 -12.70 7.78
CA CYS A 3 23.14 -12.97 6.98
C CYS A 3 22.89 -11.70 6.14
N SER A 4 23.32 -11.70 4.88
CA SER A 4 22.94 -10.65 3.95
C SER A 4 21.46 -10.84 3.62
N CYS A 5 20.61 -10.04 4.27
CA CYS A 5 19.22 -9.88 3.84
C CYS A 5 19.23 -9.24 2.45
N LEU A 6 18.50 -9.81 1.49
CA LEU A 6 18.19 -9.13 0.24
C LEU A 6 17.63 -7.74 0.60
N THR A 7 18.07 -6.69 -0.11
CA THR A 7 17.56 -5.34 0.12
C THR A 7 16.08 -5.31 -0.23
N LEU A 8 15.24 -5.19 0.80
CA LEU A 8 13.80 -5.06 0.65
C LEU A 8 13.49 -3.64 0.13
N LEU A 9 12.84 -3.53 -1.03
CA LEU A 9 12.52 -2.22 -1.62
C LEU A 9 11.42 -1.47 -0.85
N VAL A 10 10.61 -2.19 -0.07
CA VAL A 10 9.51 -1.63 0.74
C VAL A 10 9.42 -2.29 2.10
N THR A 11 9.20 -1.52 3.16
CA THR A 11 9.03 -2.03 4.54
C THR A 11 7.65 -1.68 5.07
N GLN A 12 7.01 -2.64 5.75
CA GLN A 12 5.73 -2.45 6.45
C GLN A 12 5.88 -2.84 7.93
N PRO A 13 5.13 -2.21 8.84
CA PRO A 13 5.01 -2.71 10.21
C PRO A 13 4.47 -4.16 10.19
N PRO A 14 4.97 -5.05 11.07
CA PRO A 14 4.56 -6.45 11.07
C PRO A 14 3.10 -6.65 11.50
N PHE A 15 2.52 -5.68 12.21
CA PHE A 15 1.16 -5.73 12.71
C PHE A 15 0.63 -4.31 12.97
N LEU A 16 -0.69 -4.15 12.85
CA LEU A 16 -1.44 -2.97 13.23
C LEU A 16 -2.73 -3.40 13.92
N SER A 17 -3.04 -2.80 15.07
CA SER A 17 -4.35 -2.91 15.72
C SER A 17 -5.08 -1.58 15.63
N ALA A 18 -6.38 -1.64 15.33
CA ALA A 18 -7.26 -0.49 15.25
C ALA A 18 -8.69 -0.89 15.67
N SER A 19 -9.42 0.07 16.23
CA SER A 19 -10.80 -0.17 16.68
C SER A 19 -11.79 -0.12 15.52
N LEU A 20 -12.85 -0.93 15.60
CA LEU A 20 -13.95 -0.89 14.63
C LEU A 20 -14.55 0.53 14.53
N GLY A 21 -14.96 0.92 13.33
CA GLY A 21 -15.51 2.24 13.03
C GLY A 21 -14.48 3.36 12.91
N THR A 22 -13.21 3.15 13.32
CA THR A 22 -12.13 4.13 13.17
C THR A 22 -11.50 4.05 11.77
N THR A 23 -10.53 4.93 11.50
CA THR A 23 -9.72 4.86 10.29
C THR A 23 -8.40 4.14 10.59
N ALA A 24 -8.19 2.97 9.97
CA ALA A 24 -6.88 2.32 10.01
C ALA A 24 -5.94 2.97 9.00
N ARG A 25 -4.67 3.14 9.38
CA ARG A 25 -3.61 3.71 8.54
C ARG A 25 -2.45 2.73 8.46
N LEU A 26 -2.34 2.03 7.34
CA LEU A 26 -1.22 1.14 7.06
C LEU A 26 -0.16 1.91 6.30
N THR A 27 1.10 1.66 6.63
CA THR A 27 2.25 2.39 6.08
C THR A 27 3.15 1.42 5.31
N CYS A 28 3.63 1.88 4.16
CA CYS A 28 4.60 1.21 3.31
C CYS A 28 5.74 2.19 3.00
N THR A 29 6.88 1.98 3.62
CA THR A 29 8.06 2.86 3.51
C THR A 29 9.01 2.31 2.46
N LEU A 30 9.40 3.14 1.49
CA LEU A 30 10.39 2.73 0.49
C LEU A 30 11.80 2.76 1.08
N SER A 31 12.70 1.97 0.52
CA SER A 31 14.12 2.06 0.84
C SER A 31 14.64 3.46 0.48
N SER A 32 15.62 3.96 1.25
CA SER A 32 16.09 5.35 1.17
C SER A 32 16.67 5.76 -0.19
N ASP A 33 17.04 4.77 -1.01
CA ASP A 33 17.57 4.93 -2.36
C ASP A 33 16.48 5.08 -3.44
N ILE A 34 15.20 4.94 -3.07
CA ILE A 34 14.07 4.99 -4.01
C ILE A 34 13.18 6.19 -3.69
N SER A 35 12.93 7.01 -4.71
CA SER A 35 11.96 8.11 -4.60
C SER A 35 10.53 7.58 -4.72
N VAL A 36 9.67 8.01 -3.80
CA VAL A 36 8.24 7.73 -3.81
C VAL A 36 7.53 8.40 -4.98
N ASP A 37 8.04 9.50 -5.51
CA ASP A 37 7.34 10.22 -6.57
C ASP A 37 7.43 9.55 -7.94
N ILE A 38 8.28 8.53 -8.09
CA ILE A 38 8.55 7.89 -9.38
C ILE A 38 7.91 6.52 -9.53
N TYR A 39 7.55 5.79 -8.47
CA TYR A 39 7.00 4.43 -8.60
C TYR A 39 5.55 4.34 -8.15
N PRO A 40 4.65 3.72 -8.92
CA PRO A 40 3.30 3.47 -8.46
C PRO A 40 3.33 2.45 -7.31
N ILE A 41 2.46 2.62 -6.32
CA ILE A 41 2.26 1.61 -5.28
C ILE A 41 1.00 0.80 -5.56
N PHE A 42 1.05 -0.49 -5.26
CA PHE A 42 -0.06 -1.43 -5.33
C PHE A 42 -0.33 -1.97 -3.93
N TRP A 43 -1.59 -2.02 -3.54
CA TRP A 43 -2.05 -2.58 -2.28
C TRP A 43 -2.84 -3.86 -2.52
N TYR A 44 -2.58 -4.85 -1.67
CA TYR A 44 -3.24 -6.15 -1.70
C TYR A 44 -3.75 -6.51 -0.31
N GLN A 45 -4.87 -7.21 -0.26
CA GLN A 45 -5.45 -7.81 0.94
C GLN A 45 -5.44 -9.32 0.78
N GLN A 46 -4.94 -10.05 1.78
CA GLN A 46 -5.00 -11.50 1.83
C GLN A 46 -5.76 -11.94 3.08
N LYS A 47 -6.88 -12.64 2.86
CA LYS A 47 -7.61 -13.31 3.94
C LYS A 47 -7.06 -14.72 4.16
N PRO A 48 -7.17 -15.27 5.39
CA PRO A 48 -6.76 -16.65 5.66
C PRO A 48 -7.35 -17.63 4.63
N GLY A 49 -6.48 -18.45 4.03
CA GLY A 49 -6.87 -19.46 3.04
C GLY A 49 -7.23 -18.93 1.65
N SER A 50 -7.05 -17.62 1.38
CA SER A 50 -7.31 -17.01 0.07
C SER A 50 -6.01 -16.50 -0.58
N PRO A 51 -5.95 -16.39 -1.91
CA PRO A 51 -4.85 -15.68 -2.58
C PRO A 51 -4.94 -14.16 -2.30
N PRO A 52 -3.83 -13.41 -2.43
CA PRO A 52 -3.85 -11.96 -2.35
C PRO A 52 -4.82 -11.36 -3.38
N ARG A 53 -5.72 -10.49 -2.91
CA ARG A 53 -6.66 -9.72 -3.73
C ARG A 53 -6.13 -8.30 -3.90
N TYR A 54 -6.05 -7.85 -5.15
CA TYR A 54 -5.75 -6.45 -5.46
C TYR A 54 -6.81 -5.50 -4.89
N LEU A 55 -6.36 -4.48 -4.15
CA LEU A 55 -7.21 -3.42 -3.60
C LEU A 55 -7.17 -2.19 -4.48
N LEU A 56 -6.01 -1.55 -4.62
CA LEU A 56 -5.86 -0.29 -5.33
C LEU A 56 -4.42 -0.03 -5.72
N THR A 57 -4.26 0.91 -6.64
CA THR A 57 -2.98 1.53 -6.99
C THR A 57 -3.07 3.01 -6.78
N TYR A 58 -1.97 3.60 -6.32
CA TYR A 58 -1.83 5.02 -6.14
C TYR A 58 -0.53 5.48 -6.79
N VAL A 59 -0.63 6.55 -7.58
CA VAL A 59 0.51 7.29 -8.14
C VAL A 59 0.43 8.73 -7.67
N THR A 60 -0.70 9.36 -7.96
CA THR A 60 -1.06 10.72 -7.53
C THR A 60 -2.55 10.78 -7.21
N GLU A 61 -3.02 11.92 -6.70
CA GLU A 61 -4.46 12.11 -6.48
C GLU A 61 -5.28 12.04 -7.78
N SER A 62 -4.71 12.48 -8.91
CA SER A 62 -5.34 12.43 -10.23
C SER A 62 -5.13 11.11 -10.95
N ASN A 63 -4.14 10.31 -10.56
CA ASN A 63 -3.82 9.01 -11.13
C ASN A 63 -3.79 7.92 -10.06
N LYS A 64 -4.96 7.38 -9.78
CA LYS A 64 -5.19 6.27 -8.85
C LYS A 64 -6.31 5.39 -9.38
N HIS A 65 -6.23 4.09 -9.10
CA HIS A 65 -7.24 3.14 -9.55
C HIS A 65 -7.65 2.21 -8.42
N GLN A 66 -8.96 2.04 -8.26
CA GLN A 66 -9.57 1.15 -7.28
C GLN A 66 -9.92 -0.18 -7.97
N GLY A 67 -9.56 -1.29 -7.34
CA GLY A 67 -9.87 -2.63 -7.80
C GLY A 67 -11.37 -2.90 -7.85
N SER A 68 -11.77 -3.82 -8.72
CA SER A 68 -13.18 -4.17 -8.89
C SER A 68 -13.79 -4.72 -7.59
N GLY A 69 -14.96 -4.17 -7.23
CA GLY A 69 -15.68 -4.53 -6.01
C GLY A 69 -14.95 -4.19 -4.71
N VAL A 70 -13.91 -3.34 -4.75
CA VAL A 70 -13.22 -2.85 -3.54
C VAL A 70 -14.04 -1.67 -2.99
N PRO A 71 -14.44 -1.71 -1.71
CA PRO A 71 -15.27 -0.65 -1.12
C PRO A 71 -14.57 0.72 -1.16
N SER A 72 -15.35 1.79 -1.35
CA SER A 72 -14.83 3.17 -1.37
C SER A 72 -14.21 3.65 -0.05
N ARG A 73 -14.36 2.87 1.03
CA ARG A 73 -13.70 3.11 2.31
C ARG A 73 -12.18 2.91 2.26
N PHE A 74 -11.68 2.16 1.28
CA PHE A 74 -10.25 1.99 1.01
C PHE A 74 -9.73 3.13 0.13
N SER A 75 -8.65 3.78 0.53
CA SER A 75 -7.97 4.79 -0.27
C SER A 75 -6.46 4.77 -0.07
N GLY A 76 -5.73 5.16 -1.12
CA GLY A 76 -4.28 5.35 -1.07
C GLY A 76 -3.93 6.82 -0.87
N SER A 77 -2.79 7.09 -0.23
CA SER A 77 -2.15 8.41 -0.21
C SER A 77 -0.64 8.30 0.02
N LYS A 78 0.06 9.43 0.03
CA LYS A 78 1.46 9.54 0.44
C LYS A 78 1.61 10.55 1.57
N ASP A 79 2.54 10.29 2.49
CA ASP A 79 2.92 11.26 3.52
C ASP A 79 4.17 12.07 3.12
N ALA A 80 4.49 13.08 3.92
CA ALA A 80 5.65 13.95 3.72
C ALA A 80 7.00 13.24 3.95
N SER A 81 6.98 12.04 4.51
CA SER A 81 8.16 11.24 4.85
C SER A 81 8.44 10.16 3.80
N ALA A 82 7.92 10.31 2.58
CA ALA A 82 8.08 9.33 1.52
C ALA A 82 7.63 7.93 1.96
N SER A 83 6.49 7.85 2.64
CA SER A 83 5.79 6.58 2.85
C SER A 83 4.42 6.60 2.16
N TRP A 84 4.10 5.49 1.51
CA TRP A 84 2.76 5.24 0.99
C TRP A 84 1.85 4.80 2.11
N LEU A 85 0.59 5.22 2.01
CA LEU A 85 -0.44 4.92 2.99
C LEU A 85 -1.61 4.20 2.32
N LEU A 86 -2.12 3.16 2.99
CA LEU A 86 -3.46 2.64 2.79
C LEU A 86 -4.33 3.09 3.95
N LEU A 87 -5.41 3.78 3.63
CA LEU A 87 -6.41 4.25 4.57
C LEU A 87 -7.65 3.38 4.42
N ILE A 88 -8.13 2.84 5.54
CA ILE A 88 -9.38 2.09 5.61
C ILE A 88 -10.29 2.84 6.56
N SER A 89 -11.17 3.68 6.01
CA SER A 89 -12.15 4.42 6.81
C SER A 89 -13.27 3.51 7.30
N ARG A 90 -13.83 3.78 8.49
CA ARG A 90 -14.93 2.97 9.06
C ARG A 90 -14.59 1.47 9.06
N LEU A 91 -13.50 1.11 9.72
CA LEU A 91 -12.98 -0.25 9.78
C LEU A 91 -14.06 -1.25 10.24
N LEU A 92 -14.20 -2.36 9.50
CA LEU A 92 -15.18 -3.41 9.79
C LEU A 92 -14.49 -4.73 10.15
N PRO A 93 -15.17 -5.68 10.83
CA PRO A 93 -14.58 -6.98 11.17
C PRO A 93 -14.05 -7.75 9.96
N GLU A 94 -14.71 -7.64 8.80
CA GLU A 94 -14.27 -8.29 7.58
C GLU A 94 -12.99 -7.71 6.96
N ASP A 95 -12.49 -6.58 7.49
CA ASP A 95 -11.23 -5.96 7.06
C ASP A 95 -10.02 -6.56 7.79
N GLU A 96 -10.21 -7.47 8.74
CA GLU A 96 -9.12 -8.24 9.34
C GLU A 96 -8.48 -9.18 8.30
N ALA A 97 -7.22 -8.92 7.98
CA ALA A 97 -6.48 -9.59 6.92
C ALA A 97 -4.99 -9.23 7.00
N ASP A 98 -4.16 -9.95 6.25
CA ASP A 98 -2.81 -9.53 5.92
C ASP A 98 -2.86 -8.52 4.77
N TYR A 99 -2.04 -7.47 4.84
CA TYR A 99 -1.99 -6.41 3.84
C TYR A 99 -0.57 -6.24 3.31
N TYR A 100 -0.44 -6.24 1.99
CA TYR A 100 0.85 -6.15 1.32
C TYR A 100 0.89 -4.95 0.39
N CYS A 101 2.00 -4.23 0.42
CA CYS A 101 2.32 -3.22 -0.57
C CYS A 101 3.39 -3.75 -1.55
N ASN A 102 3.34 -3.29 -2.79
CA ASN A 102 4.39 -3.53 -3.77
C ASN A 102 4.56 -2.29 -4.66
N ILE A 103 5.78 -2.03 -5.13
CA ILE A 103 6.06 -0.98 -6.10
C ILE A 103 6.02 -1.53 -7.53
N GLY A 104 5.61 -0.70 -8.48
CA GLY A 104 5.72 -1.04 -9.90
C GLY A 104 7.17 -1.08 -10.37
N TYR A 105 7.45 -1.91 -11.38
CA TYR A 105 8.80 -2.03 -11.97
C TYR A 105 9.19 -0.86 -12.88
N SER A 106 8.20 -0.12 -13.40
CA SER A 106 8.45 1.03 -14.28
C SER A 106 8.23 2.33 -13.53
N PRO A 107 9.19 3.26 -13.55
CA PRO A 107 8.95 4.59 -13.06
C PRO A 107 7.87 5.27 -13.92
N VAL A 108 7.01 6.04 -13.28
CA VAL A 108 6.08 6.95 -13.93
C VAL A 108 6.90 8.13 -14.44
N TYR A 109 7.56 7.95 -15.59
CA TYR A 109 7.93 9.09 -16.41
C TYR A 109 6.63 9.72 -16.88
N ASN A 110 6.51 11.04 -16.74
CA ASN A 110 5.39 11.77 -17.30
C ASN A 110 5.29 11.42 -18.79
N ASP A 111 4.27 10.65 -19.18
CA ASP A 111 3.75 10.67 -20.54
C ASP A 111 3.14 12.07 -20.73
N GLN A 112 4.02 13.04 -20.98
CA GLN A 112 3.65 14.36 -21.43
C GLN A 112 3.68 14.32 -22.96
N TYR A 113 2.55 13.94 -23.54
CA TYR A 113 2.09 14.40 -24.85
C TYR A 113 0.61 14.71 -24.78
#